data_AF-A0A3P5XYS4-F1
#
_entry.id   AF-A0A3P5XYS4-F1
#
_cell.length_a   1.000
_cell.length_b   1.000
_cell.length_c   1.000
_cell.angle_alpha   90.00
_cell.angle_beta   90.00
_cell.angle_gamma   90.00
#
_symmetry.space_group_name_H-M   'P 1'
#
loop_
_entity.id
_entity.type
_entity.pdbx_description
1 polymer ?
#
loop_
_entity_poly.entity_id
_entity_poly.type
_entity_poly.pdbx_seq_one_letter_code
_entity_poly.pdbx_strand_id
1 'polypeptide(L)'
;MRNRMRMLQAATALLYMGPLLGGLAGYGPALVVPFVSIFMLWLVLLRPHRWPQEAREWLTFPAWGAALTLLLSQTLFVAVLFGVGRGLGGVMGFLPMFHPLLPVAVSFLALPLMRLVWNPELSLESDETIDELIIRARRSGARPPAPVADDALALLLALSNRVGDEAEVMVGHLDRFLDTGDVWARLAALTEALDGAPPGQHEALRIAVILRATDPCPQPECAVPGELRTAFAAAGAAPDLLALLAVRGAALLRRIPGAAAHFPPARVVADLAADCAGDAAVRALDTLAAALRAHEEASVPEEKPLRAAAAAAPRVFAPAPLPAARGA
;
A
#
# COMPACT_ATOMS: atom_id res chain seq x y z
N MET A 1 10.05 -11.41 1.56
CA MET A 1 10.20 -10.05 2.15
C MET A 1 9.04 -9.64 3.06
N ARG A 2 7.77 -9.94 2.74
CA ARG A 2 6.58 -9.59 3.56
C ARG A 2 6.67 -10.05 5.03
N ASN A 3 7.18 -11.24 5.30
CA ASN A 3 7.34 -11.75 6.67
C ASN A 3 8.45 -11.02 7.46
N ARG A 4 9.54 -10.59 6.80
CA ARG A 4 10.61 -9.80 7.43
C ARG A 4 10.15 -8.39 7.77
N MET A 5 9.43 -7.73 6.86
CA MET A 5 8.88 -6.39 7.10
C MET A 5 7.82 -6.42 8.23
N ARG A 6 6.96 -7.44 8.25
CA ARG A 6 6.00 -7.64 9.34
C ARG A 6 6.68 -7.93 10.68
N MET A 7 7.75 -8.72 10.69
CA MET A 7 8.56 -8.93 11.89
C MET A 7 9.26 -7.65 12.37
N LEU A 8 9.76 -6.83 11.44
CA LEU A 8 10.38 -5.53 11.74
C LEU A 8 9.36 -4.55 12.34
N GLN A 9 8.17 -4.48 11.76
CA GLN A 9 7.05 -3.69 12.27
C GLN A 9 6.59 -4.20 13.63
N ALA A 10 6.50 -5.52 13.82
CA ALA A 10 6.12 -6.12 15.10
C ALA A 10 7.17 -5.82 16.19
N ALA A 11 8.46 -5.93 15.87
CA ALA A 11 9.54 -5.58 16.81
C ALA A 11 9.52 -4.10 17.17
N THR A 12 9.30 -3.22 16.19
CA THR A 12 9.18 -1.77 16.42
C THR A 12 7.93 -1.42 17.24
N ALA A 13 6.80 -2.08 16.98
CA ALA A 13 5.60 -1.92 17.78
C ALA A 13 5.82 -2.37 19.23
N LEU A 14 6.52 -3.50 19.43
CA LEU A 14 6.87 -4.02 20.75
C LEU A 14 7.78 -3.05 21.53
N LEU A 15 8.74 -2.42 20.84
CA LEU A 15 9.62 -1.40 21.40
C LEU A 15 8.82 -0.20 21.94
N TYR A 16 7.82 0.28 21.20
CA TYR A 16 6.99 1.43 21.57
C TYR A 16 5.90 1.08 22.59
N MET A 17 5.49 -0.19 22.63
CA MET A 17 4.47 -0.67 23.57
C MET A 17 4.94 -0.56 25.02
N GLY A 18 6.23 -0.76 25.32
CA GLY A 18 6.74 -0.68 26.69
C GLY A 18 6.56 0.70 27.35
N PRO A 19 7.05 1.82 26.78
CA PRO A 19 6.81 3.15 27.34
C PRO A 19 5.33 3.48 27.50
N LEU A 20 4.50 3.03 26.55
CA LEU A 20 3.05 3.25 26.58
C LEU A 20 2.38 2.48 27.71
N LEU A 21 2.73 1.20 27.91
CA LEU A 21 2.29 0.40 29.05
C LEU A 21 2.80 0.97 30.39
N GLY A 22 4.03 1.49 30.40
CA GLY A 22 4.59 2.14 31.58
C GLY A 22 3.82 3.40 31.98
N GLY A 23 3.40 4.19 30.98
CA GLY A 23 2.50 5.31 31.16
C GLY A 23 1.10 4.90 31.61
N LEU A 24 0.53 3.87 30.99
CA LEU A 24 -0.80 3.32 31.31
C LEU A 24 -0.89 2.83 32.77
N ALA A 25 0.14 2.13 33.24
CA ALA A 25 0.26 1.68 34.62
C ALA A 25 0.58 2.80 35.62
N GLY A 26 0.82 4.03 35.14
CA GLY A 26 1.03 5.21 35.98
C GLY A 26 2.39 5.29 36.66
N TYR A 27 3.41 4.54 36.23
CA TYR A 27 4.72 4.52 36.90
C TYR A 27 5.45 5.87 36.86
N GLY A 28 6.26 6.15 37.88
CA GLY A 28 6.96 7.42 38.03
C GLY A 28 7.93 7.77 36.89
N PRO A 29 8.36 9.04 36.80
CA PRO A 29 9.25 9.54 35.75
C PRO A 29 10.63 8.86 35.74
N ALA A 30 11.03 8.22 36.84
CA ALA A 30 12.27 7.43 36.91
C ALA A 30 12.31 6.31 35.86
N LEU A 31 11.14 5.78 35.45
CA LEU A 31 11.05 4.73 34.43
C LEU A 31 11.37 5.24 33.01
N VAL A 32 11.43 6.56 32.79
CA VAL A 32 11.80 7.14 31.49
C VAL A 32 13.26 6.85 31.15
N VAL A 33 14.17 6.89 32.15
CA VAL A 33 15.61 6.66 31.96
C VAL A 33 15.91 5.34 31.25
N PRO A 34 15.44 4.16 31.74
CA PRO A 34 15.72 2.90 31.07
C PRO A 34 15.12 2.82 29.66
N PHE A 35 13.95 3.42 29.41
CA PHE A 35 13.39 3.46 28.05
C PHE A 35 14.24 4.31 27.11
N VAL A 36 14.69 5.48 27.54
CA VAL A 36 15.59 6.32 26.74
C VAL A 36 16.89 5.58 26.45
N SER A 37 17.46 4.86 27.42
CA SER A 37 18.64 4.02 27.20
C SER A 37 18.40 2.92 26.17
N ILE A 38 17.26 2.22 26.24
CA ILE A 38 16.89 1.18 25.26
C ILE A 38 16.72 1.78 23.86
N PHE A 39 16.10 2.94 23.73
CA PHE A 39 15.91 3.62 22.45
C PHE A 39 17.22 4.17 21.86
N MET A 40 18.12 4.66 22.71
CA MET A 40 19.46 5.07 22.28
C MET A 40 20.26 3.87 21.81
N LEU A 41 20.24 2.77 22.56
CA LEU A 41 20.87 1.51 22.15
C LEU A 41 20.29 1.01 20.82
N TRP A 42 18.96 1.10 20.66
CA TRP A 42 18.26 0.78 19.42
C TRP A 42 18.74 1.63 18.24
N LEU A 43 18.91 2.94 18.40
CA LEU A 43 19.45 3.83 17.36
C LEU A 43 20.89 3.49 16.97
N VAL A 44 21.73 3.19 17.96
CA VAL A 44 23.12 2.78 17.74
C VAL A 44 23.17 1.49 16.93
N LEU A 45 22.34 0.50 17.29
CA LEU A 45 22.26 -0.78 16.59
C LEU A 45 21.70 -0.66 15.16
N LEU A 46 20.71 0.22 14.97
CA LEU A 46 20.06 0.40 13.66
C LEU A 46 20.89 1.20 12.65
N ARG A 47 21.68 2.16 13.14
CA ARG A 47 22.37 3.13 12.27
C ARG A 47 23.82 3.31 12.70
N PRO A 48 24.63 2.24 12.73
CA PRO A 48 26.02 2.33 13.16
C PRO A 48 26.79 3.40 12.36
N HIS A 49 26.52 3.56 11.05
CA HIS A 49 27.17 4.55 10.18
C HIS A 49 26.93 6.02 10.54
N ARG A 50 25.87 6.33 11.30
CA ARG A 50 25.62 7.70 11.76
C ARG A 50 26.38 8.07 13.03
N TRP A 51 27.03 7.08 13.64
CA TRP A 51 27.84 7.28 14.81
C TRP A 51 29.32 7.37 14.40
N PRO A 52 30.09 8.26 15.06
CA PRO A 52 31.51 8.39 14.76
C PRO A 52 32.21 7.07 15.02
N GLN A 53 32.91 6.56 14.00
CA GLN A 53 33.58 5.25 14.06
C GLN A 53 34.95 5.39 14.72
N GLU A 54 35.58 6.56 14.59
CA GLU A 54 36.88 6.83 15.17
C GLU A 54 36.77 7.64 16.47
N ALA A 55 37.57 7.29 17.48
CA ALA A 55 37.61 8.00 18.77
C ALA A 55 37.93 9.51 18.63
N ARG A 56 38.59 9.92 17.53
CA ARG A 56 38.92 11.32 17.26
C ARG A 56 37.74 12.12 16.74
N GLU A 57 36.81 11.49 16.03
CA GLU A 57 35.60 12.15 15.51
C GLU A 57 34.65 12.52 16.66
N TRP A 58 34.67 11.75 17.75
CA TRP A 58 33.94 12.07 18.98
C TRP A 58 34.40 13.36 19.67
N LEU A 59 35.59 13.87 19.35
CA LEU A 59 36.09 15.13 19.90
C LEU A 59 35.60 16.35 19.10
N THR A 60 34.84 16.13 18.02
CA THR A 60 34.31 17.22 17.19
C THR A 60 33.00 17.76 17.77
N PHE A 61 32.87 19.09 17.84
CA PHE A 61 31.64 19.76 18.28
C PHE A 61 30.36 19.33 17.52
N PRO A 62 30.40 19.11 16.18
CA PRO A 62 29.24 18.63 15.43
C PRO A 62 28.74 17.25 15.88
N ALA A 63 29.64 16.32 16.23
CA ALA A 63 29.27 14.99 16.71
C ALA A 63 28.53 15.06 18.05
N TRP A 64 29.01 15.90 18.97
CA TRP A 64 28.33 16.17 20.24
C TRP A 64 26.94 16.79 20.04
N GLY A 65 26.83 17.77 19.14
CA GLY A 65 25.55 18.41 18.81
C GLY A 65 24.52 17.42 18.27
N ALA A 66 24.94 16.54 17.35
CA ALA A 66 24.09 15.49 16.79
C ALA A 66 23.66 14.47 17.86
N ALA A 67 24.60 13.99 18.67
CA ALA A 67 24.32 13.04 19.75
C ALA A 67 23.35 13.64 20.79
N LEU A 68 23.53 14.91 21.16
CA LEU A 68 22.65 15.62 22.08
C LEU A 68 21.24 15.78 21.51
N THR A 69 21.13 16.14 20.23
CA THR A 69 19.83 16.30 19.56
C THR A 69 19.09 14.97 19.47
N LEU A 70 19.81 13.87 19.19
CA LEU A 70 19.24 12.52 19.22
C LEU A 70 18.77 12.16 20.62
N LEU A 71 19.58 12.39 21.65
CA LEU A 71 19.21 12.11 23.04
C LEU A 71 17.96 12.90 23.48
N LEU A 72 17.90 14.20 23.15
CA LEU A 72 16.75 15.05 23.44
C LEU A 72 15.50 14.58 22.68
N SER A 73 15.65 14.25 21.39
CA SER A 73 14.56 13.73 20.57
C SER A 73 14.02 12.41 21.10
N GLN A 74 14.89 11.48 21.51
CA GLN A 74 14.47 10.22 22.12
C GLN A 74 13.78 10.43 23.46
N THR A 75 14.31 11.32 24.29
CA THR A 75 13.70 11.67 25.59
C THR A 75 12.30 12.25 25.39
N LEU A 76 12.15 13.17 24.44
CA LEU A 76 10.85 13.75 24.08
C LEU A 76 9.89 12.68 23.55
N PHE A 77 10.35 11.80 22.67
CA PHE A 77 9.53 10.74 22.10
C PHE A 77 9.02 9.76 23.18
N VAL A 78 9.90 9.30 24.06
CA VAL A 78 9.54 8.45 25.20
C VAL A 78 8.56 9.18 26.12
N ALA A 79 8.80 10.46 26.44
CA ALA A 79 7.92 11.25 27.28
C ALA A 79 6.50 11.39 26.67
N VAL A 80 6.40 11.58 25.36
CA VAL A 80 5.12 11.62 24.64
C VAL A 80 4.40 10.27 24.75
N LEU A 81 5.07 9.15 24.47
CA LEU A 81 4.46 7.81 24.62
C LEU A 81 3.99 7.55 26.05
N PHE A 82 4.78 7.95 27.03
CA PHE A 82 4.44 7.82 28.44
C PHE A 82 3.24 8.70 28.82
N GLY A 83 3.16 9.91 28.27
CA GLY A 83 2.03 10.83 28.45
C GLY A 83 0.75 10.30 27.81
N VAL A 84 0.83 9.75 26.60
CA VAL A 84 -0.31 9.10 25.92
C VAL A 84 -0.80 7.89 26.71
N GLY A 85 0.11 7.03 27.16
CA GLY A 85 -0.22 5.90 28.03
C GLY A 85 -0.95 6.36 29.29
N ARG A 86 -0.43 7.39 29.96
CA ARG A 86 -1.09 7.99 31.14
C ARG A 86 -2.46 8.56 30.82
N GLY A 87 -2.62 9.24 29.70
CA GLY A 87 -3.90 9.78 29.24
C GLY A 87 -4.94 8.68 29.05
N LEU A 88 -4.55 7.56 28.40
CA LEU A 88 -5.41 6.40 28.23
C LEU A 88 -5.76 5.74 29.57
N GLY A 89 -4.80 5.59 30.48
CA GLY A 89 -5.04 4.99 31.80
C GLY A 89 -5.95 5.85 32.68
N GLY A 90 -5.80 7.16 32.58
CA GLY A 90 -6.66 8.14 33.24
C GLY A 90 -8.10 8.13 32.71
N VAL A 91 -8.29 8.08 31.39
CA VAL A 91 -9.62 8.02 30.76
C VAL A 91 -10.32 6.68 31.03
N MET A 92 -9.58 5.58 30.98
CA MET A 92 -10.10 4.23 31.29
C MET A 92 -10.44 4.06 32.77
N GLY A 93 -9.96 4.95 33.65
CA GLY A 93 -10.10 4.82 35.10
C GLY A 93 -9.45 3.56 35.68
N PHE A 94 -8.58 2.91 34.91
CA PHE A 94 -7.98 1.62 35.24
C PHE A 94 -6.46 1.71 35.10
N LEU A 95 -5.76 1.55 36.21
CA LEU A 95 -4.31 1.41 36.25
C LEU A 95 -3.98 -0.07 36.41
N PRO A 96 -3.54 -0.76 35.33
CA PRO A 96 -3.13 -2.14 35.46
C PRO A 96 -1.89 -2.25 36.36
N MET A 97 -2.01 -3.02 37.44
CA MET A 97 -0.90 -3.34 38.35
C MET A 97 -0.07 -4.50 37.79
N PHE A 98 0.85 -4.18 36.89
CA PHE A 98 1.90 -5.12 36.49
C PHE A 98 3.19 -4.86 37.28
N HIS A 99 4.21 -5.69 37.09
CA HIS A 99 5.53 -5.42 37.65
C HIS A 99 6.24 -4.34 36.81
N PRO A 100 6.94 -3.34 37.40
CA PRO A 100 7.59 -2.26 36.65
C PRO A 100 8.61 -2.73 35.59
N LEU A 101 9.17 -3.93 35.78
CA LEU A 101 10.10 -4.54 34.81
C LEU A 101 9.40 -5.10 33.57
N LEU A 102 8.10 -5.39 33.61
CA LEU A 102 7.41 -6.01 32.48
C LEU A 102 7.39 -5.09 31.24
N PRO A 103 6.99 -3.81 31.35
CA PRO A 103 7.07 -2.89 30.22
C PRO A 103 8.50 -2.72 29.68
N VAL A 104 9.49 -2.69 30.58
CA VAL A 104 10.92 -2.58 30.21
C VAL A 104 11.38 -3.84 29.47
N ALA A 105 11.00 -5.03 29.96
CA ALA A 105 11.34 -6.30 29.34
C ALA A 105 10.71 -6.45 27.94
N VAL A 106 9.46 -5.99 27.77
CA VAL A 106 8.78 -5.97 26.47
C VAL A 106 9.55 -5.12 25.45
N SER A 107 9.95 -3.90 25.83
CA SER A 107 10.79 -3.05 24.96
C SER A 107 12.18 -3.64 24.75
N PHE A 108 12.78 -4.24 25.77
CA PHE A 108 14.11 -4.82 25.66
C PHE A 108 14.12 -6.04 24.74
N LEU A 109 13.08 -6.87 24.76
CA LEU A 109 12.96 -8.06 23.90
C LEU A 109 12.88 -7.70 22.41
N ALA A 110 12.45 -6.48 22.08
CA ALA A 110 12.48 -5.99 20.71
C ALA A 110 13.91 -5.93 20.13
N LEU A 111 14.93 -5.65 20.95
CA LEU A 111 16.33 -5.55 20.53
C LEU A 111 16.87 -6.86 19.91
N PRO A 112 16.85 -8.02 20.59
CA PRO A 112 17.32 -9.28 20.02
C PRO A 112 16.44 -9.76 18.87
N LEU A 113 15.12 -9.56 18.94
CA LEU A 113 14.19 -9.88 17.84
C LEU A 113 14.56 -9.12 16.56
N MET A 114 14.92 -7.85 16.69
CA MET A 114 15.35 -7.04 15.57
C MET A 114 16.67 -7.53 14.99
N ARG A 115 17.65 -7.88 15.82
CA ARG A 115 18.95 -8.41 15.36
C ARG A 115 18.82 -9.77 14.68
N LEU A 116 17.84 -10.57 15.06
CA LEU A 116 17.54 -11.84 14.38
C LEU A 116 16.96 -11.61 12.97
N VAL A 117 16.22 -10.51 12.80
CA VAL A 117 15.55 -10.15 11.55
C VAL A 117 16.46 -9.32 10.63
N TRP A 118 17.36 -8.53 11.20
CA TRP A 118 18.24 -7.59 10.51
C TRP A 118 19.71 -7.86 10.84
N ASN A 119 20.51 -8.17 9.81
CA ASN A 119 21.96 -8.33 9.95
C ASN A 119 22.67 -7.07 9.40
N PRO A 120 23.25 -6.21 10.26
CA PRO A 120 23.81 -4.91 9.83
C PRO A 120 25.07 -5.04 8.97
N GLU A 121 25.83 -6.13 9.12
CA GLU A 121 27.06 -6.39 8.37
C GLU A 121 26.76 -6.68 6.88
N LEU A 122 25.69 -7.42 6.58
CA LEU A 122 25.22 -7.65 5.21
C LEU A 122 24.68 -6.37 4.54
N SER A 123 24.12 -5.43 5.32
CA SER A 123 23.62 -4.15 4.78
C SER A 123 24.73 -3.15 4.44
N LEU A 124 25.89 -3.31 5.07
CA LEU A 124 27.11 -2.54 4.78
C LEU A 124 27.76 -2.97 3.46
N GLU A 125 27.83 -4.28 3.22
CA GLU A 125 28.35 -4.85 1.96
C GLU A 125 27.42 -4.59 0.77
N SER A 126 26.12 -4.42 1.01
CA SER A 126 25.09 -4.19 -0.01
C SER A 126 24.79 -2.69 -0.26
N ASP A 127 25.49 -1.78 0.43
CA ASP A 127 25.30 -0.32 0.40
C ASP A 127 23.84 0.16 0.67
N GLU A 128 23.01 -0.71 1.27
CA GLU A 128 21.57 -0.49 1.42
C GLU A 128 21.22 -0.24 2.89
N THR A 129 21.22 1.04 3.29
CA THR A 129 20.94 1.44 4.68
C THR A 129 19.44 1.48 5.00
N ILE A 130 19.09 1.39 6.30
CA ILE A 130 17.68 1.55 6.73
C ILE A 130 17.16 2.97 6.45
N ASP A 131 18.03 3.97 6.42
CA ASP A 131 17.66 5.32 5.99
C ASP A 131 17.34 5.38 4.50
N GLU A 132 18.12 4.71 3.66
CA GLU A 132 17.80 4.50 2.25
C GLU A 132 16.42 3.84 2.10
N LEU A 133 16.15 2.76 2.85
CA LEU A 133 14.86 2.06 2.81
C LEU A 133 13.68 2.90 3.32
N ILE A 134 13.88 3.73 4.35
CA ILE A 134 12.85 4.63 4.90
C ILE A 134 12.64 5.86 4.03
N ILE A 135 13.71 6.46 3.50
CA ILE A 135 13.64 7.58 2.54
C ILE A 135 12.99 7.10 1.26
N ARG A 136 13.33 5.91 0.79
CA ARG A 136 12.66 5.22 -0.30
C ARG A 136 11.20 4.99 0.04
N ALA A 137 10.86 4.38 1.18
CA ALA A 137 9.45 4.21 1.59
C ALA A 137 8.66 5.54 1.74
N ARG A 138 9.30 6.63 2.17
CA ARG A 138 8.69 7.98 2.29
C ARG A 138 8.55 8.71 0.96
N ARG A 139 9.53 8.59 0.06
CA ARG A 139 9.41 9.00 -1.34
C ARG A 139 8.40 8.10 -2.07
N SER A 140 8.22 6.88 -1.57
CA SER A 140 7.28 5.88 -2.04
C SER A 140 5.88 6.03 -1.43
N GLY A 141 5.24 7.16 -1.68
CA GLY A 141 3.88 7.05 -2.22
C GLY A 141 3.89 6.37 -3.61
N ALA A 142 5.08 6.25 -4.22
CA ALA A 142 5.38 5.59 -5.48
C ALA A 142 6.54 4.57 -5.38
N ARG A 143 6.26 3.32 -5.78
CA ARG A 143 7.16 2.29 -6.36
C ARG A 143 8.43 1.91 -5.57
N PRO A 144 8.52 0.69 -4.97
CA PRO A 144 9.80 0.15 -4.53
C PRO A 144 10.73 -0.09 -5.74
N PRO A 145 12.06 0.05 -5.58
CA PRO A 145 13.02 -0.14 -6.65
C PRO A 145 13.13 -1.60 -7.04
N ALA A 146 13.56 -1.76 -8.27
CA ALA A 146 13.34 -2.89 -9.12
C ALA A 146 14.29 -4.12 -9.00
N PRO A 147 15.28 -4.29 -8.10
CA PRO A 147 16.18 -5.45 -8.24
C PRO A 147 15.47 -6.82 -8.08
N VAL A 148 14.58 -6.97 -7.09
CA VAL A 148 13.92 -8.26 -6.81
C VAL A 148 12.65 -8.47 -7.66
N ALA A 149 12.07 -7.39 -8.16
CA ALA A 149 10.97 -7.47 -9.11
C ALA A 149 11.49 -7.79 -10.51
N ASP A 150 12.63 -7.21 -10.92
CA ASP A 150 13.25 -7.43 -12.21
C ASP A 150 13.78 -8.85 -12.34
N ASP A 151 14.42 -9.41 -11.31
CA ASP A 151 14.88 -10.82 -11.36
C ASP A 151 13.70 -11.80 -11.46
N ALA A 152 12.64 -11.58 -10.67
CA ALA A 152 11.45 -12.43 -10.69
C ALA A 152 10.65 -12.28 -12.00
N LEU A 153 10.60 -11.07 -12.54
CA LEU A 153 9.96 -10.76 -13.82
C LEU A 153 10.79 -11.32 -14.98
N ALA A 154 12.11 -11.19 -14.95
CA ALA A 154 13.01 -11.78 -15.93
C ALA A 154 12.90 -13.31 -15.94
N LEU A 155 12.75 -13.95 -14.77
CA LEU A 155 12.48 -15.39 -14.68
C LEU A 155 11.11 -15.75 -15.28
N LEU A 156 10.07 -14.95 -15.05
CA LEU A 156 8.74 -15.17 -15.61
C LEU A 156 8.73 -14.98 -17.15
N LEU A 157 9.40 -13.95 -17.64
CA LEU A 157 9.59 -13.69 -19.07
C LEU A 157 10.45 -14.78 -19.74
N ALA A 158 11.51 -15.24 -19.08
CA ALA A 158 12.34 -16.34 -19.58
C ALA A 158 11.57 -17.66 -19.62
N LEU A 159 10.69 -17.92 -18.63
CA LEU A 159 9.84 -19.10 -18.59
C LEU A 159 8.85 -19.09 -19.76
N SER A 160 8.17 -17.96 -19.99
CA SER A 160 7.18 -17.82 -21.06
C SER A 160 7.76 -17.87 -22.48
N ASN A 161 9.07 -17.65 -22.65
CA ASN A 161 9.76 -17.83 -23.93
C ASN A 161 10.18 -19.29 -24.20
N ARG A 162 10.02 -20.22 -23.24
CA ARG A 162 10.22 -21.64 -23.50
C ARG A 162 9.02 -22.15 -24.29
N VAL A 163 9.28 -22.48 -25.55
CA VAL A 163 8.29 -23.01 -26.50
C VAL A 163 7.62 -24.24 -25.91
N GLY A 164 6.34 -24.13 -25.53
CA GLY A 164 5.51 -25.28 -25.16
C GLY A 164 4.75 -25.20 -23.84
N ASP A 165 4.89 -24.15 -23.03
CA ASP A 165 4.10 -24.06 -21.79
C ASP A 165 2.66 -23.62 -22.07
N GLU A 166 1.70 -24.46 -21.66
CA GLU A 166 0.27 -24.22 -21.74
C GLU A 166 -0.11 -22.97 -20.93
N ALA A 167 -1.03 -22.15 -21.45
CA ALA A 167 -1.45 -20.90 -20.79
C ALA A 167 -1.94 -21.14 -19.35
N GLU A 168 -2.51 -22.31 -19.07
CA GLU A 168 -2.98 -22.70 -17.73
C GLU A 168 -1.84 -22.87 -16.72
N VAL A 169 -0.72 -23.46 -17.14
CA VAL A 169 0.50 -23.55 -16.31
C VAL A 169 1.04 -22.15 -16.04
N MET A 170 1.00 -21.28 -17.05
CA MET A 170 1.45 -19.91 -16.94
C MET A 170 0.57 -19.06 -16.01
N VAL A 171 -0.73 -19.34 -15.91
CA VAL A 171 -1.60 -18.74 -14.87
C VAL A 171 -1.08 -19.08 -13.47
N GLY A 172 -0.73 -20.35 -13.21
CA GLY A 172 -0.17 -20.76 -11.92
C GLY A 172 1.18 -20.09 -11.60
N HIS A 173 2.02 -19.82 -12.60
CA HIS A 173 3.26 -19.06 -12.42
C HIS A 173 3.00 -17.57 -12.19
N LEU A 174 2.05 -16.99 -12.90
CA LEU A 174 1.60 -15.61 -12.71
C LEU A 174 1.03 -15.41 -11.30
N ASP A 175 0.21 -16.32 -10.79
CA ASP A 175 -0.33 -16.26 -9.43
C ASP A 175 0.78 -16.24 -8.38
N ARG A 176 1.75 -17.15 -8.48
CA ARG A 176 2.92 -17.16 -7.57
C ARG A 176 3.73 -15.87 -7.68
N PHE A 177 3.85 -15.33 -8.88
CA PHE A 177 4.52 -14.05 -9.09
C PHE A 177 3.76 -12.91 -8.41
N LEU A 178 2.44 -12.82 -8.57
CA LEU A 178 1.65 -11.76 -7.93
C LEU A 178 1.58 -11.92 -6.41
N ASP A 179 1.52 -13.14 -5.88
CA ASP A 179 1.48 -13.41 -4.43
C ASP A 179 2.76 -13.01 -3.68
N THR A 180 3.88 -12.88 -4.40
CA THR A 180 5.19 -12.68 -3.79
C THR A 180 5.58 -11.20 -3.73
N GLY A 181 5.02 -10.43 -2.80
CA GLY A 181 5.46 -9.04 -2.55
C GLY A 181 4.35 -8.01 -2.76
N ASP A 182 4.69 -6.89 -3.40
CA ASP A 182 3.72 -5.85 -3.75
C ASP A 182 3.10 -6.14 -5.12
N VAL A 183 1.82 -6.53 -5.10
CA VAL A 183 1.02 -6.89 -6.29
C VAL A 183 1.00 -5.73 -7.29
N TRP A 184 0.85 -4.49 -6.80
CA TRP A 184 0.72 -3.31 -7.65
C TRP A 184 2.00 -2.99 -8.41
N ALA A 185 3.13 -3.00 -7.72
CA ALA A 185 4.44 -2.79 -8.34
C ALA A 185 4.75 -3.89 -9.37
N ARG A 186 4.34 -5.13 -9.10
CA ARG A 186 4.53 -6.27 -9.99
C ARG A 186 3.64 -6.21 -11.22
N LEU A 187 2.36 -5.87 -11.07
CA LEU A 187 1.46 -5.63 -12.20
C LEU A 187 1.95 -4.45 -13.06
N ALA A 188 2.44 -3.38 -12.44
CA ALA A 188 3.01 -2.24 -13.17
C ALA A 188 4.27 -2.63 -13.95
N ALA A 189 5.20 -3.37 -13.33
CA ALA A 189 6.40 -3.86 -14.01
C ALA A 189 6.07 -4.86 -15.13
N LEU A 190 5.10 -5.74 -14.91
CA LEU A 190 4.62 -6.68 -15.93
C LEU A 190 3.95 -5.95 -17.09
N THR A 191 3.13 -4.94 -16.81
CA THR A 191 2.51 -4.08 -17.83
C THR A 191 3.58 -3.42 -18.69
N GLU A 192 4.56 -2.78 -18.06
CA GLU A 192 5.66 -2.07 -18.73
C GLU A 192 6.50 -3.02 -19.60
N ALA A 193 6.81 -4.22 -19.10
CA ALA A 193 7.55 -5.23 -19.86
C ALA A 193 6.76 -5.80 -21.05
N LEU A 194 5.46 -6.03 -20.90
CA LEU A 194 4.61 -6.54 -21.99
C LEU A 194 4.30 -5.46 -23.04
N ASP A 195 4.20 -4.20 -22.64
CA ASP A 195 3.99 -3.07 -23.55
C ASP A 195 5.26 -2.77 -24.38
N GLY A 196 6.44 -2.91 -23.76
CA GLY A 196 7.73 -2.79 -24.45
C GLY A 196 8.11 -3.99 -25.33
N ALA A 197 7.45 -5.15 -25.17
CA ALA A 197 7.75 -6.37 -25.90
C ALA A 197 6.95 -6.47 -27.22
N PRO A 198 7.53 -7.03 -28.31
CA PRO A 198 6.80 -7.26 -29.56
C PRO A 198 5.53 -8.11 -29.37
N PRO A 199 4.48 -7.93 -30.21
CA PRO A 199 3.18 -8.58 -30.05
C PRO A 199 3.20 -10.11 -30.22
N GLY A 200 4.29 -10.69 -30.71
CA GLY A 200 4.49 -12.15 -30.81
C GLY A 200 5.37 -12.77 -29.71
N GLN A 201 5.86 -11.98 -28.75
CA GLN A 201 6.64 -12.51 -27.63
C GLN A 201 5.76 -12.74 -26.40
N HIS A 202 6.12 -13.76 -25.61
CA HIS A 202 5.45 -14.11 -24.36
C HIS A 202 3.95 -14.42 -24.53
N GLU A 203 3.53 -15.04 -25.64
CA GLU A 203 2.12 -15.29 -25.96
C GLU A 203 1.38 -16.04 -24.83
N ALA A 204 1.95 -17.12 -24.30
CA ALA A 204 1.37 -17.87 -23.19
C ALA A 204 1.18 -17.01 -21.92
N LEU A 205 2.10 -16.08 -21.64
CA LEU A 205 1.99 -15.15 -20.52
C LEU A 205 0.93 -14.08 -20.77
N ARG A 206 0.84 -13.55 -21.98
CA ARG A 206 -0.21 -12.59 -22.35
C ARG A 206 -1.59 -13.23 -22.23
N ILE A 207 -1.76 -14.47 -22.69
CA ILE A 207 -2.99 -15.25 -22.53
C ILE A 207 -3.28 -15.47 -21.03
N ALA A 208 -2.28 -15.88 -20.24
CA ALA A 208 -2.45 -16.10 -18.81
C ALA A 208 -2.90 -14.83 -18.06
N VAL A 209 -2.34 -13.66 -18.39
CA VAL A 209 -2.76 -12.37 -17.83
C VAL A 209 -4.22 -12.09 -18.18
N ILE A 210 -4.62 -12.29 -19.44
CA ILE A 210 -6.01 -12.09 -19.88
C ILE A 210 -6.96 -13.05 -19.15
N LEU A 211 -6.61 -14.34 -19.07
CA LEU A 211 -7.40 -15.35 -18.39
C LEU A 211 -7.59 -14.98 -16.92
N ARG A 212 -6.51 -14.61 -16.22
CA ARG A 212 -6.54 -14.27 -14.80
C ARG A 212 -7.35 -13.02 -14.50
N ALA A 213 -7.17 -11.96 -15.31
CA ALA A 213 -7.87 -10.69 -15.14
C ALA A 213 -9.36 -10.77 -15.48
N THR A 214 -9.78 -11.77 -16.26
CA THR A 214 -11.17 -11.98 -16.67
C THR A 214 -11.83 -13.18 -15.99
N ASP A 215 -11.14 -13.83 -15.06
CA ASP A 215 -11.71 -14.92 -14.28
C ASP A 215 -12.65 -14.34 -13.22
N PRO A 216 -13.94 -14.74 -13.16
CA PRO A 216 -14.89 -14.20 -12.20
C PRO A 216 -14.46 -14.59 -10.78
N CYS A 217 -13.91 -13.62 -10.05
CA CYS A 217 -13.55 -13.85 -8.66
C CYS A 217 -14.84 -14.02 -7.82
N PRO A 218 -14.92 -15.04 -6.94
CA PRO A 218 -16.12 -15.28 -6.13
C PRO A 218 -16.42 -14.18 -5.10
N GLN A 219 -15.49 -13.24 -4.88
CA GLN A 219 -15.62 -12.17 -3.90
C GLN A 219 -15.36 -10.80 -4.58
N PRO A 220 -16.27 -9.82 -4.45
CA PRO A 220 -16.14 -8.51 -5.09
C PRO A 220 -14.95 -7.69 -4.57
N GLU A 221 -14.40 -8.05 -3.40
CA GLU A 221 -13.23 -7.42 -2.78
C GLU A 221 -11.89 -7.90 -3.37
N CYS A 222 -11.91 -8.95 -4.21
CA CYS A 222 -10.70 -9.55 -4.76
C CYS A 222 -10.29 -9.01 -6.15
N ALA A 223 -11.08 -8.11 -6.74
CA ALA A 223 -10.67 -7.44 -7.97
C ALA A 223 -9.60 -6.39 -7.62
N VAL A 224 -8.33 -6.73 -7.82
CA VAL A 224 -7.24 -5.76 -7.68
C VAL A 224 -7.41 -4.75 -8.83
N PRO A 225 -7.65 -3.46 -8.54
CA PRO A 225 -7.75 -2.49 -9.62
C PRO A 225 -6.43 -2.50 -10.40
N GLY A 226 -6.48 -2.55 -11.74
CA GLY A 226 -5.28 -2.60 -12.59
C GLY A 226 -4.96 -3.96 -13.24
N GLU A 227 -5.56 -5.07 -12.81
CA GLU A 227 -5.42 -6.35 -13.54
C GLU A 227 -5.99 -6.27 -14.97
N LEU A 228 -7.18 -5.68 -15.13
CA LEU A 228 -7.77 -5.44 -16.45
C LEU A 228 -6.93 -4.49 -17.30
N ARG A 229 -6.32 -3.47 -16.70
CA ARG A 229 -5.39 -2.57 -17.40
C ARG A 229 -4.17 -3.31 -17.92
N THR A 230 -3.61 -4.20 -17.10
CA THR A 230 -2.50 -5.08 -17.47
C THR A 230 -2.90 -6.04 -18.58
N ALA A 231 -4.15 -6.53 -18.58
CA ALA A 231 -4.68 -7.38 -19.64
C ALA A 231 -4.85 -6.66 -20.99
N PHE A 232 -5.27 -5.39 -21.00
CA PHE A 232 -5.28 -4.58 -22.22
C PHE A 232 -3.87 -4.33 -22.77
N ALA A 233 -2.90 -4.03 -21.91
CA ALA A 233 -1.49 -3.92 -22.32
C ALA A 233 -0.92 -5.26 -22.82
N ALA A 234 -1.30 -6.37 -22.17
CA ALA A 234 -0.91 -7.71 -22.59
C ALA A 234 -1.50 -8.09 -23.95
N ALA A 235 -2.72 -7.68 -24.26
CA ALA A 235 -3.31 -7.87 -25.58
C ALA A 235 -2.62 -7.01 -26.66
N GLY A 236 -2.21 -5.79 -26.31
CA GLY A 236 -1.51 -4.88 -27.22
C GLY A 236 -2.32 -4.66 -28.51
N ALA A 237 -1.65 -4.75 -29.65
CA ALA A 237 -2.28 -4.67 -30.99
C ALA A 237 -2.57 -6.06 -31.61
N ALA A 238 -2.43 -7.15 -30.85
CA ALA A 238 -2.64 -8.50 -31.38
C ALA A 238 -4.14 -8.81 -31.48
N PRO A 239 -4.67 -9.07 -32.70
CA PRO A 239 -6.12 -9.19 -32.90
C PRO A 239 -6.71 -10.39 -32.14
N ASP A 240 -6.00 -11.52 -32.09
CA ASP A 240 -6.48 -12.73 -31.41
C ASP A 240 -6.59 -12.54 -29.89
N LEU A 241 -5.61 -11.85 -29.28
CA LEU A 241 -5.62 -11.55 -27.85
C LEU A 241 -6.67 -10.50 -27.50
N LEU A 242 -6.86 -9.48 -28.35
CA LEU A 242 -7.94 -8.50 -28.18
C LEU A 242 -9.31 -9.16 -28.30
N ALA A 243 -9.50 -10.07 -29.26
CA ALA A 243 -10.73 -10.84 -29.39
C ALA A 243 -11.01 -11.68 -28.13
N LEU A 244 -9.99 -12.38 -27.61
CA LEU A 244 -10.09 -13.17 -26.38
C LEU A 244 -10.47 -12.30 -25.18
N LEU A 245 -9.76 -11.18 -24.98
CA LEU A 245 -10.02 -10.24 -23.90
C LEU A 245 -11.43 -9.66 -23.99
N ALA A 246 -11.87 -9.28 -25.18
CA ALA A 246 -13.18 -8.66 -25.37
C ALA A 246 -14.33 -9.63 -25.12
N VAL A 247 -14.22 -10.87 -25.62
CA VAL A 247 -15.22 -11.93 -25.37
C VAL A 247 -15.33 -12.23 -23.87
N ARG A 248 -14.20 -12.42 -23.19
CA ARG A 248 -14.18 -12.75 -21.76
C ARG A 248 -14.59 -11.55 -20.90
N GLY A 249 -14.17 -10.34 -21.26
CA GLY A 249 -14.57 -9.10 -20.60
C GLY A 249 -16.07 -8.86 -20.66
N ALA A 250 -16.70 -9.08 -21.82
CA ALA A 250 -18.16 -8.97 -21.96
C ALA A 250 -18.90 -10.05 -21.15
N ALA A 251 -18.33 -11.25 -21.00
CA ALA A 251 -18.86 -12.27 -20.11
C ALA A 251 -18.72 -11.88 -18.63
N LEU A 252 -17.59 -11.27 -18.23
CA LEU A 252 -17.35 -10.76 -16.89
C LEU A 252 -18.36 -9.66 -16.52
N LEU A 253 -18.57 -8.67 -17.38
CA LEU A 253 -19.55 -7.59 -17.14
C LEU A 253 -20.97 -8.11 -16.95
N ARG A 254 -21.39 -9.10 -17.76
CA ARG A 254 -22.71 -9.74 -17.60
C ARG A 254 -22.87 -10.45 -16.25
N ARG A 255 -21.78 -10.99 -15.69
CA ARG A 255 -21.78 -11.68 -14.39
C ARG A 255 -21.63 -10.71 -13.22
N ILE A 256 -20.78 -9.70 -13.36
CA ILE A 256 -20.41 -8.73 -12.32
C ILE A 256 -20.49 -7.32 -12.93
N PRO A 257 -21.69 -6.70 -12.94
CA PRO A 257 -21.89 -5.34 -13.46
C PRO A 257 -20.93 -4.29 -12.87
N GLY A 258 -20.59 -4.42 -11.59
CA GLY A 258 -19.67 -3.51 -10.89
C GLY A 258 -18.24 -3.52 -11.43
N ALA A 259 -17.86 -4.53 -12.22
CA ALA A 259 -16.54 -4.58 -12.85
C ALA A 259 -16.35 -3.51 -13.93
N ALA A 260 -17.43 -2.88 -14.42
CA ALA A 260 -17.37 -1.82 -15.44
C ALA A 260 -16.40 -0.69 -15.10
N ALA A 261 -16.28 -0.32 -13.81
CA ALA A 261 -15.36 0.72 -13.35
C ALA A 261 -13.86 0.39 -13.58
N HIS A 262 -13.53 -0.86 -13.87
CA HIS A 262 -12.16 -1.33 -14.10
C HIS A 262 -11.81 -1.51 -15.58
N PHE A 263 -12.79 -1.35 -16.48
CA PHE A 263 -12.56 -1.35 -17.92
C PHE A 263 -12.17 0.06 -18.41
N PRO A 264 -11.44 0.17 -19.53
CA PRO A 264 -11.34 1.42 -20.27
C PRO A 264 -12.74 1.94 -20.64
N PRO A 265 -12.93 3.28 -20.75
CA PRO A 265 -14.20 3.86 -21.17
C PRO A 265 -14.66 3.28 -22.51
N ALA A 266 -15.96 3.16 -22.71
CA ALA A 266 -16.50 2.50 -23.91
C ALA A 266 -16.00 3.11 -25.23
N ARG A 267 -15.77 4.44 -25.25
CA ARG A 267 -15.16 5.14 -26.40
C ARG A 267 -13.77 4.62 -26.75
N VAL A 268 -12.93 4.35 -25.76
CA VAL A 268 -11.55 3.88 -25.97
C VAL A 268 -11.56 2.47 -26.54
N VAL A 269 -12.50 1.63 -26.09
CA VAL A 269 -12.68 0.27 -26.63
C VAL A 269 -13.20 0.31 -28.07
N ALA A 270 -14.07 1.27 -28.40
CA ALA A 270 -14.55 1.47 -29.78
C ALA A 270 -13.44 2.00 -30.71
N ASP A 271 -12.60 2.92 -30.23
CA ASP A 271 -11.45 3.42 -30.98
C ASP A 271 -10.45 2.28 -31.27
N LEU A 272 -10.19 1.42 -30.27
CA LEU A 272 -9.40 0.19 -30.44
C LEU A 272 -9.99 -0.77 -31.49
N ALA A 273 -11.32 -0.86 -31.59
CA ALA A 273 -11.97 -1.67 -32.61
C ALA A 273 -11.74 -1.09 -34.02
N ALA A 274 -11.76 0.24 -34.17
CA ALA A 274 -11.52 0.90 -35.45
C ALA A 274 -10.08 0.71 -35.95
N ASP A 275 -9.11 0.67 -35.04
CA ASP A 275 -7.68 0.52 -35.36
C ASP A 275 -7.23 -0.95 -35.49
N CYS A 276 -8.09 -1.92 -35.16
CA CYS A 276 -7.72 -3.33 -35.14
C CYS A 276 -7.86 -3.99 -36.52
N ALA A 277 -6.82 -4.73 -36.93
CA ALA A 277 -6.87 -5.57 -38.11
C ALA A 277 -7.48 -6.95 -37.77
N GLY A 278 -8.77 -7.15 -38.06
CA GLY A 278 -9.40 -8.48 -38.01
C GLY A 278 -10.87 -8.47 -37.59
N ASP A 279 -11.75 -8.97 -38.46
CA ASP A 279 -13.21 -8.93 -38.27
C ASP A 279 -13.70 -9.56 -36.96
N ALA A 280 -13.02 -10.60 -36.46
CA ALA A 280 -13.38 -11.25 -35.21
C ALA A 280 -13.10 -10.38 -33.99
N ALA A 281 -11.94 -9.71 -33.97
CA ALA A 281 -11.53 -8.81 -32.90
C ALA A 281 -12.41 -7.55 -32.86
N VAL A 282 -12.68 -6.96 -34.03
CA VAL A 282 -13.57 -5.80 -34.18
C VAL A 282 -14.95 -6.10 -33.60
N ARG A 283 -15.58 -7.21 -34.04
CA ARG A 283 -16.90 -7.61 -33.53
C ARG A 283 -16.91 -7.84 -32.01
N ALA A 284 -15.85 -8.45 -31.48
CA ALA A 284 -15.75 -8.72 -30.05
C ALA A 284 -15.61 -7.42 -29.24
N LEU A 285 -14.76 -6.49 -29.70
CA LEU A 285 -14.56 -5.17 -29.08
C LEU A 285 -15.81 -4.31 -29.17
N ASP A 286 -16.52 -4.31 -30.31
CA ASP A 286 -17.81 -3.63 -30.45
C ASP A 286 -18.85 -4.15 -29.45
N THR A 287 -18.89 -5.47 -29.27
CA THR A 287 -19.78 -6.10 -28.29
C THR A 287 -19.44 -5.67 -26.86
N LEU A 288 -18.15 -5.60 -26.51
CA LEU A 288 -17.70 -5.10 -25.21
C LEU A 288 -18.02 -3.61 -25.03
N ALA A 289 -17.77 -2.78 -26.04
CA ALA A 289 -18.04 -1.34 -26.02
C ALA A 289 -19.55 -1.05 -25.90
N ALA A 290 -20.41 -1.87 -26.51
CA ALA A 290 -21.86 -1.77 -26.34
C ALA A 290 -22.29 -2.14 -24.91
N ALA A 291 -21.71 -3.20 -24.32
CA ALA A 291 -21.99 -3.59 -22.94
C ALA A 291 -21.56 -2.51 -21.93
N LEU A 292 -20.40 -1.88 -22.14
CA LEU A 292 -19.93 -0.79 -21.30
C LEU A 292 -20.82 0.46 -21.40
N ARG A 293 -21.25 0.85 -22.61
CA ARG A 293 -22.21 1.96 -22.81
C ARG A 293 -23.52 1.74 -22.08
N ALA A 294 -24.10 0.54 -22.20
CA ALA A 294 -25.33 0.20 -21.51
C ALA A 294 -25.19 0.31 -19.97
N HIS A 295 -24.01 0.00 -19.44
CA HIS A 295 -23.72 0.21 -18.02
C HIS A 295 -23.54 1.69 -17.67
N GLU A 296 -22.81 2.47 -18.47
CA GLU A 296 -22.62 3.91 -18.25
C GLU A 296 -23.97 4.65 -18.22
N GLU A 297 -24.87 4.35 -19.16
CA GLU A 297 -26.23 4.91 -19.24
C GLU A 297 -27.09 4.53 -18.02
N ALA A 298 -26.99 3.29 -17.54
CA ALA A 298 -27.69 2.84 -16.34
C ALA A 298 -27.11 3.41 -15.04
N SER A 299 -25.89 3.94 -15.07
CA SER A 299 -25.17 4.50 -13.91
C SER A 299 -25.39 6.00 -13.72
N VAL A 300 -25.95 6.70 -14.71
CA VAL A 300 -26.32 8.11 -14.57
C VAL A 300 -27.47 8.19 -13.57
N PRO A 301 -27.28 8.79 -12.38
CA PRO A 301 -28.37 8.92 -11.43
C PRO A 301 -29.46 9.77 -12.07
N GLU A 302 -30.66 9.21 -12.14
CA GLU A 302 -31.89 9.94 -12.44
C GLU A 302 -31.92 11.18 -11.52
N GLU A 303 -31.54 12.35 -12.04
CA GLU A 303 -31.67 13.63 -11.36
C GLU A 303 -33.16 13.88 -11.16
N LYS A 304 -33.71 13.32 -10.07
CA LYS A 304 -35.04 13.63 -9.58
C LYS A 304 -35.03 15.13 -9.29
N PRO A 305 -35.80 15.96 -10.02
CA PRO A 305 -35.64 17.40 -9.95
C PRO A 305 -36.07 17.88 -8.55
N LEU A 306 -35.07 18.21 -7.75
CA LEU A 306 -35.18 18.88 -6.46
C LEU A 306 -35.58 20.36 -6.66
N ARG A 307 -36.60 20.62 -7.49
CA ARG A 307 -37.16 21.96 -7.77
C ARG A 307 -38.56 22.18 -7.21
N ALA A 308 -39.20 21.17 -6.62
CA ALA A 308 -40.53 21.30 -6.02
C ALA A 308 -40.54 21.58 -4.51
N ALA A 309 -39.41 21.45 -3.79
CA ALA A 309 -39.37 21.59 -2.33
C ALA A 309 -38.92 22.97 -1.81
N ALA A 310 -38.55 23.91 -2.70
CA ALA A 310 -38.16 25.27 -2.30
C ALA A 310 -39.36 26.23 -2.12
N ALA A 311 -40.60 25.77 -2.33
CA ALA A 311 -41.81 26.60 -2.21
C ALA A 311 -42.52 26.52 -0.84
N ALA A 312 -41.98 25.75 0.12
CA ALA A 312 -42.62 25.56 1.42
C ALA A 312 -41.62 25.66 2.58
N ALA A 313 -40.92 26.80 2.68
CA ALA A 313 -40.25 27.16 3.94
C ALA A 313 -41.20 28.09 4.76
N PRO A 314 -41.51 27.76 6.02
CA PRO A 314 -42.36 28.60 6.87
C PRO A 314 -41.64 29.91 7.23
N ARG A 315 -42.38 31.02 7.16
CA ARG A 315 -41.92 32.36 7.58
C ARG A 315 -41.42 32.30 9.03
N VAL A 316 -40.12 32.52 9.21
CA VAL A 316 -39.50 32.70 10.54
C VAL A 316 -40.12 33.94 11.19
N PHE A 317 -40.69 33.74 12.36
CA PHE A 317 -41.24 34.75 13.24
C PHE A 317 -40.13 35.76 13.61
N ALA A 318 -40.36 37.04 13.32
CA ALA A 318 -39.48 38.11 13.78
C ALA A 318 -39.56 38.20 15.32
N PRO A 319 -38.43 38.35 16.05
CA PRO A 319 -38.46 38.54 17.49
C PRO A 319 -39.04 39.92 17.82
N ALA A 320 -40.02 39.93 18.74
CA ALA A 320 -40.61 41.13 19.29
C ALA A 320 -39.56 41.99 20.04
N PRO A 321 -39.60 43.33 19.93
CA PRO A 321 -38.69 44.20 20.67
C PRO A 321 -39.02 44.17 22.17
N LEU A 322 -37.98 43.98 22.99
CA LEU A 322 -38.04 44.06 24.45
C LEU A 322 -38.55 45.44 24.91
N PRO A 323 -39.46 45.50 25.89
CA PRO A 323 -39.97 46.77 26.41
C PRO A 323 -38.87 47.54 27.15
N ALA A 324 -38.75 48.82 26.82
CA ALA A 324 -37.92 49.79 27.50
C ALA A 324 -38.33 49.91 28.97
N ALA A 325 -37.42 49.57 29.87
CA ALA A 325 -37.55 49.89 31.28
C ALA A 325 -37.39 51.42 31.47
N ARG A 326 -38.52 52.10 31.73
CA ARG A 326 -38.64 53.40 32.38
C ARG A 326 -39.97 53.37 33.13
N GLY A 327 -40.10 53.71 34.40
CA GLY A 327 -39.16 54.04 35.48
C GLY A 327 -39.98 53.80 36.76
N ALA A 328 -39.80 54.60 37.80
CA ALA A 328 -40.85 54.78 38.80
C ALA A 328 -42.21 55.10 38.15
#